data_AF-A0A2V8L9B7-F1
#
_entry.id   AF-A0A2V8L9B7-F1
#
_cell.length_a   1.000
_cell.length_b   1.000
_cell.length_c   1.000
_cell.angle_alpha   90.00
_cell.angle_beta   90.00
_cell.angle_gamma   90.00
#
_symmetry.space_group_name_H-M   'P 1'
#
loop_
_entity.id
_entity.type
_entity.pdbx_description
1 polymer ?
#
loop_
_entity_poly.entity_id
_entity_poly.type
_entity_poly.pdbx_seq_one_letter_code
_entity_poly.pdbx_strand_id
1 'polypeptide(L)'
;MILHVNNVQPDRTARASSVVSTLIALAGEGKLPPQVLDNLNVHLDWVQYKTNFREAVSVRRATKGDELLPWIEVGVDLRQVREETLKEEFVRALNGGASDPAGSPERVYFEPFKPLRSCMIWDFNRLFWQHLPLWEKAVGHGFEKALPTGQSDANHPAAVKDSVFDFWTLLKDMDNQKQLPAEIFVLEIGVGTGQRAALWLDCFRDLDRERGTQYYPRIRFLLADYSFPILDAAQKTLRDHRELASFLAVDALDPFKSLSFLRYKVLYIHLTNVYDNLPTDEIVIRDGQLYLVEARAYVSSAAAAPICEKFGVPPGEFSRTVNRLVDVSPQHLGLSTLEENVGFWRAVWDAIRLEERFVSLEGISDVPLPANIRPSQLETFMANAASNQRFQLSSGVLESFVNTIPLLHPRGHLQVQDIFVTELADYPKIFRGPGKMDGSVVNWVNGALLAEVGEQAGYDVHFAPFHYREGSRTSILYTTHRE
;
A
#
# COMPACT_ATOMS: atom_id res chain seq x y z
N MET A 1 21.27 -10.48 21.99
CA MET A 1 20.62 -9.24 21.52
C MET A 1 21.32 -8.74 20.27
N ILE A 2 20.60 -8.47 19.19
CA ILE A 2 21.12 -7.87 17.95
C ILE A 2 20.47 -6.49 17.75
N LEU A 3 21.28 -5.46 17.50
CA LEU A 3 20.80 -4.11 17.22
C LEU A 3 20.93 -3.79 15.73
N HIS A 4 19.80 -3.48 15.10
CA HIS A 4 19.70 -3.01 13.73
C HIS A 4 19.43 -1.50 13.73
N VAL A 5 20.33 -0.74 13.11
CA VAL A 5 20.20 0.71 12.99
C VAL A 5 19.74 1.03 11.57
N ASN A 6 18.43 1.13 11.39
CA ASN A 6 17.81 1.33 10.09
C ASN A 6 17.56 2.83 9.86
N ASN A 7 18.36 3.45 9.00
CA ASN A 7 18.16 4.84 8.54
C ASN A 7 18.02 5.90 9.65
N VAL A 8 19.09 6.15 10.42
CA VAL A 8 19.07 7.24 11.40
C VAL A 8 19.40 8.56 10.72
N GLN A 9 18.46 9.51 10.77
CA GLN A 9 18.71 10.88 10.33
C GLN A 9 19.75 11.55 11.25
N PRO A 10 20.70 12.35 10.72
CA PRO A 10 21.77 12.95 11.53
C PRO A 10 21.27 13.71 12.77
N ASP A 11 20.15 14.42 12.67
CA ASP A 11 19.51 15.20 13.73
C ASP A 11 18.86 14.33 14.84
N ARG A 12 18.79 13.00 14.65
CA ARG A 12 18.15 12.05 15.57
C ARG A 12 19.12 11.08 16.24
N THR A 13 20.42 11.25 16.00
CA THR A 13 21.48 10.43 16.61
C THR A 13 21.40 10.39 18.15
N ALA A 14 21.02 11.51 18.79
CA ALA A 14 20.84 11.56 20.23
C ALA A 14 19.73 10.62 20.73
N ARG A 15 18.60 10.55 20.01
CA ARG A 15 17.49 9.65 20.37
C ARG A 15 17.85 8.19 20.18
N ALA A 16 18.55 7.85 19.10
CA ALA A 16 19.07 6.50 18.90
C ALA A 16 20.01 6.10 20.04
N SER A 17 20.88 7.01 20.47
CA SER A 17 21.79 6.80 21.61
C SER A 17 21.03 6.59 22.94
N SER A 18 19.94 7.34 23.14
CA SER A 18 19.06 7.19 24.32
C SER A 18 18.39 5.81 24.38
N VAL A 19 17.92 5.30 23.23
CA VAL A 19 17.36 3.95 23.12
C VAL A 19 18.40 2.88 23.49
N VAL A 20 19.59 2.96 22.92
CA VAL A 20 20.68 2.01 23.22
C VAL A 20 21.05 2.07 24.70
N SER A 21 21.18 3.27 25.27
CA SER A 21 21.53 3.47 26.68
C SER A 21 20.46 2.88 27.61
N THR A 22 19.17 3.05 27.27
CA THR A 22 18.06 2.50 28.04
C THR A 22 18.06 0.97 28.01
N LEU A 23 18.31 0.34 26.86
CA LEU A 23 18.42 -1.12 26.75
C LEU A 23 19.57 -1.69 27.58
N ILE A 24 20.74 -1.04 27.55
CA ILE A 24 21.90 -1.43 28.37
C ILE A 24 21.57 -1.29 29.86
N ALA A 25 20.93 -0.19 30.26
CA ALA A 25 20.51 0.02 31.65
C ALA A 25 19.53 -1.05 32.11
N LEU A 26 18.52 -1.38 31.30
CA LEU A 26 17.54 -2.44 31.60
C LEU A 26 18.19 -3.82 31.74
N ALA A 27 19.17 -4.14 30.89
CA ALA A 27 19.94 -5.37 31.00
C ALA A 27 20.79 -5.39 32.28
N GLY A 28 21.49 -4.30 32.59
CA GLY A 28 22.34 -4.18 33.78
C GLY A 28 21.56 -4.19 35.10
N GLU A 29 20.35 -3.64 35.11
CA GLU A 29 19.43 -3.67 36.26
C GLU A 29 18.73 -5.03 36.46
N GLY A 30 18.92 -6.00 35.56
CA GLY A 30 18.24 -7.30 35.62
C GLY A 30 16.72 -7.19 35.39
N LYS A 31 16.26 -6.12 34.76
CA LYS A 31 14.84 -5.88 34.43
C LYS A 31 14.35 -6.72 33.26
N LEU A 32 15.28 -7.31 32.50
CA LEU A 32 15.01 -8.20 31.37
C LEU A 32 15.56 -9.60 31.65
N PRO A 33 14.74 -10.67 31.50
CA PRO A 33 15.22 -12.04 31.65
C PRO A 33 16.37 -12.35 30.66
N PRO A 34 17.41 -13.11 31.05
CA PRO A 34 18.51 -13.47 30.15
C PRO A 34 18.04 -14.13 28.85
N GLN A 35 17.04 -15.02 28.93
CA GLN A 35 16.44 -15.70 27.77
C GLN A 35 15.81 -14.73 26.76
N VAL A 36 15.27 -13.60 27.22
CA VAL A 36 14.76 -12.54 26.33
C VAL A 36 15.93 -11.86 25.64
N LEU A 37 16.98 -11.50 26.38
CA LEU A 37 18.15 -10.82 25.83
C LEU A 37 18.88 -11.67 24.77
N ASP A 38 18.98 -12.97 24.97
CA ASP A 38 19.64 -13.89 24.02
C ASP A 38 18.95 -13.92 22.66
N ASN A 39 17.62 -13.73 22.63
CA ASN A 39 16.79 -13.86 21.43
C ASN A 39 16.22 -12.53 20.91
N LEU A 40 16.61 -11.40 21.51
CA LEU A 40 16.09 -10.07 21.20
C LEU A 40 16.78 -9.44 19.98
N ASN A 41 16.00 -9.07 18.98
CA ASN A 41 16.40 -8.11 17.95
C ASN A 41 15.75 -6.76 18.23
N VAL A 42 16.50 -5.68 18.06
CA VAL A 42 15.98 -4.31 18.16
C VAL A 42 16.23 -3.58 16.85
N HIS A 43 15.18 -3.04 16.25
CA HIS A 43 15.23 -2.21 15.05
C HIS A 43 14.95 -0.76 15.41
N LEU A 44 15.94 0.09 15.20
CA LEU A 44 15.77 1.54 15.30
C LEU A 44 15.35 2.05 13.93
N ASP A 45 14.06 2.35 13.77
CA ASP A 45 13.50 2.74 12.48
C ASP A 45 13.21 4.25 12.46
N TRP A 46 13.56 4.89 11.34
CA TRP A 46 12.94 6.15 10.95
C TRP A 46 11.77 5.88 9.99
N VAL A 47 10.55 6.13 10.48
CA VAL A 47 9.34 6.00 9.66
C VAL A 47 9.10 7.30 8.88
N GLN A 48 9.20 7.25 7.56
CA GLN A 48 9.05 8.44 6.70
C GLN A 48 7.65 9.06 6.72
N TYR A 49 6.62 8.29 7.05
CA TYR A 49 5.23 8.72 6.94
C TYR A 49 4.84 9.61 8.11
N LYS A 50 4.24 10.78 7.86
CA LYS A 50 3.81 11.73 8.89
C LYS A 50 3.05 11.04 10.03
N THR A 51 2.15 10.11 9.69
CA THR A 51 1.46 9.21 10.62
C THR A 51 1.69 7.75 10.22
N ASN A 52 1.57 6.81 11.15
CA ASN A 52 1.72 5.38 10.88
C ASN A 52 0.88 4.53 11.87
N PHE A 53 0.97 3.21 11.73
CA PHE A 53 0.26 2.24 12.56
C PHE A 53 1.07 1.70 13.75
N ARG A 54 2.29 2.18 13.97
CA ARG A 54 3.18 1.70 15.04
C ARG A 54 3.11 2.57 16.29
N GLU A 55 3.29 1.95 17.44
CA GLU A 55 3.62 2.64 18.69
C GLU A 55 5.10 3.05 18.69
N ALA A 56 5.49 3.88 19.66
CA ALA A 56 6.89 4.27 19.83
C ALA A 56 7.82 3.06 20.00
N VAL A 57 7.36 2.04 20.76
CA VAL A 57 8.01 0.75 20.94
C VAL A 57 6.99 -0.35 20.62
N SER A 58 7.26 -1.16 19.60
CA SER A 58 6.37 -2.24 19.15
C SER A 58 7.10 -3.58 19.25
N VAL A 59 6.51 -4.57 19.93
CA VAL A 59 7.05 -5.92 20.04
C VAL A 59 6.37 -6.85 19.05
N ARG A 60 7.16 -7.69 18.38
CA ARG A 60 6.69 -8.86 17.63
C ARG A 60 7.32 -10.11 18.22
N ARG A 61 6.54 -11.17 18.25
CA ARG A 61 6.99 -12.49 18.68
C ARG A 61 6.79 -13.49 17.57
N ALA A 62 7.67 -14.47 17.51
CA ALA A 62 7.55 -15.56 16.56
C ALA A 62 6.76 -16.73 17.14
N THR A 63 5.93 -17.37 16.33
CA THR A 63 5.11 -18.52 16.71
C THR A 63 5.18 -19.62 15.65
N LYS A 64 4.99 -20.87 16.07
CA LYS A 64 4.76 -22.03 15.20
C LYS A 64 3.48 -22.73 15.66
N GLY A 65 2.38 -22.52 14.94
CA GLY A 65 1.06 -22.81 15.47
C GLY A 65 0.81 -22.01 16.75
N ASP A 66 0.43 -22.69 17.84
CA ASP A 66 0.22 -22.09 19.16
C ASP A 66 1.51 -21.99 20.00
N GLU A 67 2.62 -22.56 19.52
CA GLU A 67 3.90 -22.54 20.22
C GLU A 67 4.59 -21.18 20.06
N LEU A 68 5.02 -20.58 21.17
CA LEU A 68 5.83 -19.38 21.17
C LEU A 68 7.31 -19.73 20.94
N LEU A 69 7.89 -19.18 19.89
CA LEU A 69 9.32 -19.34 19.61
C LEU A 69 10.14 -18.34 20.42
N PRO A 70 11.42 -18.63 20.71
CA PRO A 70 12.27 -17.74 21.51
C PRO A 70 12.49 -16.36 20.89
N TRP A 71 12.38 -16.22 19.57
CA TRP A 71 12.68 -14.98 18.84
C TRP A 71 11.69 -13.85 19.18
N ILE A 72 12.27 -12.71 19.60
CA ILE A 72 11.56 -11.47 19.89
C ILE A 72 12.17 -10.34 19.05
N GLU A 73 11.32 -9.56 18.38
CA GLU A 73 11.72 -8.34 17.69
C GLU A 73 11.06 -7.13 18.34
N VAL A 74 11.84 -6.07 18.56
CA VAL A 74 11.34 -4.76 18.96
C VAL A 74 11.63 -3.75 17.87
N GLY A 75 10.57 -3.16 17.30
CA GLY A 75 10.67 -1.99 16.43
C GLY A 75 10.50 -0.71 17.23
N VAL A 76 11.39 0.27 17.04
CA VAL A 76 11.36 1.57 17.71
C VAL A 76 11.21 2.68 16.68
N ASP A 77 10.10 3.44 16.72
CA ASP A 77 9.92 4.64 15.89
C ASP A 77 10.58 5.85 16.57
N LEU A 78 11.78 6.20 16.11
CA LEU A 78 12.60 7.27 16.70
C LEU A 78 11.93 8.66 16.72
N ARG A 79 10.86 8.86 15.94
CA ARG A 79 10.11 10.13 15.92
C ARG A 79 9.18 10.26 17.11
N GLN A 80 8.66 9.14 17.60
CA GLN A 80 7.69 9.05 18.69
C GLN A 80 8.33 8.87 20.08
N VAL A 81 9.58 8.39 20.12
CA VAL A 81 10.33 8.17 21.38
C VAL A 81 10.40 9.44 22.23
N ARG A 82 10.08 9.27 23.52
CA ARG A 82 10.24 10.25 24.60
C ARG A 82 11.15 9.65 25.67
N GLU A 83 12.22 10.34 26.02
CA GLU A 83 13.26 9.80 26.91
C GLU A 83 12.70 9.48 28.30
N GLU A 84 11.72 10.25 28.75
CA GLU A 84 11.13 10.15 30.09
C GLU A 84 10.30 8.87 30.26
N THR A 85 9.69 8.37 29.19
CA THR A 85 8.79 7.19 29.22
C THR A 85 9.42 5.94 28.60
N LEU A 86 10.53 6.08 27.88
CA LEU A 86 11.15 5.02 27.10
C LEU A 86 11.46 3.75 27.91
N LYS A 87 11.97 3.92 29.12
CA LYS A 87 12.28 2.79 30.01
C LYS A 87 11.03 1.99 30.37
N GLU A 88 9.95 2.67 30.71
CA GLU A 88 8.66 2.04 31.04
C GLU A 88 8.03 1.39 29.82
N GLU A 89 8.14 2.03 28.65
CA GLU A 89 7.65 1.48 27.37
C GLU A 89 8.36 0.17 27.02
N PHE A 90 9.70 0.10 27.13
CA PHE A 90 10.44 -1.15 26.89
C PHE A 90 10.06 -2.25 27.89
N VAL A 91 10.00 -1.94 29.18
CA VAL A 91 9.63 -2.91 30.22
C VAL A 91 8.22 -3.43 29.97
N ARG A 92 7.26 -2.55 29.67
CA ARG A 92 5.88 -2.92 29.37
C ARG A 92 5.81 -3.80 28.13
N ALA A 93 6.46 -3.40 27.05
CA ALA A 93 6.41 -4.13 25.79
C ALA A 93 7.04 -5.53 25.91
N LEU A 94 8.19 -5.64 26.58
CA LEU A 94 8.92 -6.91 26.72
C LEU A 94 8.28 -7.85 27.75
N ASN A 95 7.69 -7.31 28.83
CA ASN A 95 7.04 -8.12 29.87
C ASN A 95 5.56 -8.44 29.58
N GLY A 96 4.86 -7.60 28.81
CA GLY A 96 3.43 -7.75 28.52
C GLY A 96 3.07 -8.95 27.64
N GLY A 97 4.05 -9.70 27.14
CA GLY A 97 3.85 -10.83 26.22
C GLY A 97 3.92 -12.24 26.82
N ALA A 98 4.05 -12.38 28.14
CA ALA A 98 4.11 -13.70 28.79
C ALA A 98 2.72 -14.28 29.15
N SER A 99 1.66 -13.46 29.11
CA SER A 99 0.33 -13.86 29.55
C SER A 99 -0.74 -12.93 28.99
N ASP A 100 -1.27 -13.25 27.80
CA ASP A 100 -2.70 -13.51 27.55
C ASP A 100 -3.01 -13.52 26.02
N PRO A 101 -3.43 -14.66 25.42
CA PRO A 101 -4.02 -14.68 24.09
C PRO A 101 -5.34 -13.88 24.00
N ALA A 102 -6.00 -13.63 25.15
CA ALA A 102 -7.29 -12.97 25.28
C ALA A 102 -7.18 -11.54 25.84
N GLY A 103 -6.46 -10.66 25.12
CA GLY A 103 -6.62 -9.20 25.26
C GLY A 103 -5.92 -8.57 26.48
N SER A 104 -4.86 -7.81 26.23
CA SER A 104 -4.38 -6.85 27.22
C SER A 104 -5.50 -5.85 27.57
N PRO A 105 -5.82 -5.58 28.85
CA PRO A 105 -6.81 -4.58 29.24
C PRO A 105 -6.47 -3.16 28.74
N GLU A 106 -5.24 -2.96 28.26
CA GLU A 106 -4.77 -1.70 27.67
C GLU A 106 -5.10 -1.53 26.17
N ARG A 107 -5.62 -2.56 25.49
CA ARG A 107 -5.89 -2.52 24.04
C ARG A 107 -7.27 -3.06 23.70
N VAL A 108 -8.01 -2.31 22.87
CA VAL A 108 -9.27 -2.74 22.29
C VAL A 108 -9.02 -3.26 20.88
N TYR A 109 -8.99 -4.59 20.75
CA TYR A 109 -8.79 -5.27 19.47
C TYR A 109 -10.08 -5.30 18.64
N PHE A 110 -9.93 -5.13 17.33
CA PHE A 110 -11.05 -5.18 16.40
C PHE A 110 -11.16 -6.53 15.67
N GLU A 111 -10.09 -7.31 15.68
CA GLU A 111 -9.95 -8.53 14.89
C GLU A 111 -8.87 -9.47 15.49
N PRO A 112 -8.91 -10.78 15.17
CA PRO A 112 -7.82 -11.70 15.46
C PRO A 112 -6.60 -11.43 14.56
N PHE A 113 -5.46 -12.04 14.89
CA PHE A 113 -4.32 -12.08 13.98
C PHE A 113 -4.69 -12.80 12.69
N LYS A 114 -4.25 -12.23 11.57
CA LYS A 114 -4.44 -12.74 10.22
C LYS A 114 -3.35 -12.21 9.29
N PRO A 115 -3.17 -12.75 8.07
CA PRO A 115 -2.24 -12.18 7.10
C PRO A 115 -2.48 -10.69 6.91
N LEU A 116 -1.40 -9.91 6.77
CA LEU A 116 -1.48 -8.45 6.70
C LEU A 116 -2.43 -7.96 5.60
N ARG A 117 -2.54 -8.69 4.47
CA ARG A 117 -3.46 -8.31 3.38
C ARG A 117 -4.94 -8.34 3.77
N SER A 118 -5.28 -9.08 4.82
CA SER A 118 -6.65 -9.26 5.30
C SER A 118 -6.96 -8.40 6.52
N CYS A 119 -6.01 -7.57 6.96
CA CYS A 119 -6.17 -6.66 8.09
C CYS A 119 -7.21 -5.55 7.80
N MET A 120 -7.98 -5.16 8.82
CA MET A 120 -9.03 -4.13 8.72
C MET A 120 -8.54 -2.76 8.22
N ILE A 121 -7.24 -2.47 8.26
CA ILE A 121 -6.72 -1.23 7.68
C ILE A 121 -7.03 -1.12 6.18
N TRP A 122 -7.14 -2.25 5.47
CA TRP A 122 -7.51 -2.27 4.05
C TRP A 122 -9.02 -2.08 3.83
N ASP A 123 -9.84 -2.49 4.79
CA ASP A 123 -11.28 -2.18 4.78
C ASP A 123 -11.50 -0.68 5.02
N PHE A 124 -10.73 -0.06 5.93
CA PHE A 124 -10.68 1.39 6.07
C PHE A 124 -10.20 2.09 4.79
N ASN A 125 -9.17 1.56 4.12
CA ASN A 125 -8.70 2.11 2.85
C ASN A 125 -9.80 2.08 1.78
N ARG A 126 -10.54 0.96 1.70
CA ARG A 126 -11.67 0.81 0.78
C ARG A 126 -12.79 1.80 1.09
N LEU A 127 -13.15 1.90 2.37
CA LEU A 127 -14.16 2.83 2.89
C LEU A 127 -13.81 4.29 2.55
N PHE A 128 -12.54 4.65 2.70
CA PHE A 128 -12.01 5.97 2.36
C PHE A 128 -12.31 6.34 0.91
N TRP A 129 -11.88 5.53 -0.04
CA TRP A 129 -12.08 5.82 -1.47
C TRP A 129 -13.54 5.73 -1.93
N GLN A 130 -14.36 4.86 -1.32
CA GLN A 130 -15.82 4.79 -1.58
C GLN A 130 -16.57 6.03 -1.11
N HIS A 131 -16.10 6.64 -0.02
CA HIS A 131 -16.76 7.77 0.63
C HIS A 131 -15.87 9.01 0.69
N LEU A 132 -14.94 9.13 -0.25
CA LEU A 132 -13.98 10.23 -0.34
C LEU A 132 -14.65 11.62 -0.24
N PRO A 133 -15.79 11.89 -0.93
CA PRO A 133 -16.45 13.19 -0.81
C PRO A 133 -16.92 13.53 0.61
N LEU A 134 -17.31 12.53 1.41
CA LEU A 134 -17.71 12.75 2.81
C LEU A 134 -16.49 13.09 3.67
N TRP A 135 -15.37 12.41 3.43
CA TRP A 135 -14.13 12.66 4.13
C TRP A 135 -13.57 14.04 3.81
N GLU A 136 -13.45 14.40 2.53
CA GLU A 136 -12.95 15.70 2.07
C GLU A 136 -13.81 16.85 2.60
N LYS A 137 -15.14 16.68 2.65
CA LYS A 137 -16.05 17.65 3.27
C LYS A 137 -15.75 17.85 4.75
N ALA A 138 -15.48 16.78 5.49
CA ALA A 138 -15.20 16.85 6.93
C ALA A 138 -13.81 17.42 7.24
N VAL A 139 -12.83 17.19 6.37
CA VAL A 139 -11.47 17.72 6.53
C VAL A 139 -11.34 19.15 5.97
N GLY A 140 -12.20 19.54 5.03
CA GLY A 140 -12.23 20.86 4.41
C GLY A 140 -11.25 21.02 3.24
N HIS A 141 -10.67 19.94 2.74
CA HIS A 141 -9.79 19.94 1.58
C HIS A 141 -9.79 18.60 0.85
N GLY A 142 -9.38 18.61 -0.42
CA GLY A 142 -9.26 17.39 -1.22
C GLY A 142 -8.08 16.52 -0.79
N PHE A 143 -8.11 15.22 -1.10
CA PHE A 143 -7.05 14.28 -0.73
C PHE A 143 -5.69 14.62 -1.36
N GLU A 144 -5.69 15.24 -2.55
CA GLU A 144 -4.46 15.64 -3.24
C GLU A 144 -3.60 16.59 -2.39
N LYS A 145 -4.26 17.42 -1.57
CA LYS A 145 -3.59 18.32 -0.61
C LYS A 145 -2.91 17.59 0.54
N ALA A 146 -3.29 16.34 0.80
CA ALA A 146 -2.65 15.47 1.78
C ALA A 146 -1.35 14.84 1.26
N LEU A 147 -1.15 14.83 -0.06
CA LEU A 147 0.09 14.33 -0.67
C LEU A 147 1.28 15.21 -0.24
N PRO A 148 2.51 14.68 -0.17
CA PRO A 148 3.68 15.43 0.31
C PRO A 148 3.91 16.79 -0.38
N THR A 149 3.46 16.93 -1.63
CA THR A 149 3.57 18.14 -2.47
C THR A 149 2.27 18.93 -2.59
N GLY A 150 1.16 18.39 -2.06
CA GLY A 150 -0.18 18.94 -2.23
C GLY A 150 -0.78 18.79 -3.64
N GLN A 151 -0.13 18.04 -4.53
CA GLN A 151 -0.58 17.74 -5.89
C GLN A 151 -0.17 16.32 -6.30
N SER A 152 -0.94 15.69 -7.20
CA SER A 152 -0.58 14.40 -7.76
C SER A 152 0.46 14.55 -8.89
N ASP A 153 1.58 13.84 -8.78
CA ASP A 153 2.58 13.73 -9.86
C ASP A 153 1.97 13.16 -11.15
N ALA A 154 0.85 12.44 -11.07
CA ALA A 154 0.12 11.90 -12.22
C ALA A 154 -0.29 12.98 -13.24
N ASN A 155 -0.54 14.20 -12.74
CA ASN A 155 -1.04 15.32 -13.54
C ASN A 155 0.10 16.20 -14.09
N HIS A 156 1.37 15.79 -13.93
CA HIS A 156 2.50 16.60 -14.35
C HIS A 156 2.48 16.81 -15.88
N PRO A 157 2.38 18.05 -16.39
CA PRO A 157 2.13 18.30 -17.82
C PRO A 157 3.17 17.68 -18.76
N ALA A 158 4.45 17.72 -18.39
CA ALA A 158 5.52 17.12 -19.19
C ALA A 158 5.44 15.59 -19.21
N ALA A 159 5.09 14.96 -18.08
CA ALA A 159 4.98 13.50 -18.00
C ALA A 159 3.79 13.01 -18.85
N VAL A 160 2.66 13.73 -18.80
CA VAL A 160 1.50 13.46 -19.65
C VAL A 160 1.87 13.60 -21.12
N LYS A 161 2.54 14.70 -21.49
CA LYS A 161 2.96 14.93 -22.89
C LYS A 161 3.89 13.83 -23.42
N ASP A 162 4.86 13.40 -22.62
CA ASP A 162 5.79 12.34 -23.01
C ASP A 162 5.04 11.00 -23.17
N SER A 163 4.13 10.65 -22.25
CA SER A 163 3.31 9.44 -22.38
C SER A 163 2.40 9.45 -23.63
N VAL A 164 1.89 10.62 -24.02
CA VAL A 164 1.11 10.79 -25.26
C VAL A 164 1.99 10.59 -26.49
N PHE A 165 3.22 11.12 -26.47
CA PHE A 165 4.16 11.00 -27.57
C PHE A 165 4.62 9.54 -27.77
N ASP A 166 4.92 8.84 -26.68
CA ASP A 166 5.28 7.41 -26.70
C ASP A 166 4.15 6.57 -27.28
N PHE A 167 2.91 6.81 -26.83
CA PHE A 167 1.75 6.10 -27.35
C PHE A 167 1.47 6.41 -28.83
N TRP A 168 1.55 7.68 -29.24
CA TRP A 168 1.38 8.06 -30.65
C TRP A 168 2.43 7.39 -31.54
N THR A 169 3.68 7.31 -31.07
CA THR A 169 4.78 6.64 -31.80
C THR A 169 4.48 5.16 -32.01
N LEU A 170 3.99 4.47 -30.97
CA LEU A 170 3.53 3.08 -31.08
C LEU A 170 2.44 2.93 -32.16
N LEU A 171 1.42 3.80 -32.14
CA LEU A 171 0.34 3.74 -33.13
C LEU A 171 0.87 3.98 -34.55
N LYS A 172 1.79 4.93 -34.71
CA LYS A 172 2.40 5.25 -35.99
C LYS A 172 3.20 4.07 -36.55
N ASP A 173 3.96 3.40 -35.71
CA ASP A 173 4.73 2.21 -36.10
C ASP A 173 3.81 1.06 -36.52
N MET A 174 2.75 0.81 -35.76
CA MET A 174 1.75 -0.21 -36.11
C MET A 174 1.02 0.13 -37.41
N ASP A 175 0.70 1.40 -37.64
CA ASP A 175 0.03 1.85 -38.87
C ASP A 175 0.94 1.70 -40.10
N ASN A 176 2.23 2.05 -39.96
CA ASN A 176 3.23 1.85 -41.00
C ASN A 176 3.37 0.36 -41.39
N GLN A 177 3.19 -0.54 -40.41
CA GLN A 177 3.20 -1.99 -40.60
C GLN A 177 1.83 -2.57 -40.99
N LYS A 178 0.79 -1.74 -41.12
CA LYS A 178 -0.62 -2.13 -41.39
C LYS A 178 -1.20 -3.08 -40.35
N GLN A 179 -0.78 -2.91 -39.10
CA GLN A 179 -1.21 -3.71 -37.94
C GLN A 179 -2.10 -2.92 -36.98
N LEU A 180 -2.31 -1.61 -37.21
CA LEU A 180 -3.10 -0.76 -36.33
C LEU A 180 -4.60 -1.15 -36.36
N PRO A 181 -5.21 -1.59 -35.23
CA PRO A 181 -6.61 -1.99 -35.17
C PRO A 181 -7.56 -0.82 -35.42
N ALA A 182 -8.75 -1.08 -35.99
CA ALA A 182 -9.73 -0.03 -36.31
C ALA A 182 -10.12 0.82 -35.10
N GLU A 183 -10.36 0.19 -33.94
CA GLU A 183 -10.59 0.84 -32.65
C GLU A 183 -9.34 0.75 -31.77
N ILE A 184 -8.99 1.86 -31.12
CA ILE A 184 -7.78 1.99 -30.31
C ILE A 184 -8.20 2.05 -28.84
N PHE A 185 -8.07 0.92 -28.13
CA PHE A 185 -8.43 0.84 -26.72
C PHE A 185 -7.30 1.34 -25.82
N VAL A 186 -7.64 2.26 -24.93
CA VAL A 186 -6.80 2.78 -23.85
C VAL A 186 -7.54 2.56 -22.53
N LEU A 187 -6.85 2.10 -21.49
CA LEU A 187 -7.44 1.83 -20.18
C LEU A 187 -6.68 2.59 -19.09
N GLU A 188 -7.40 3.30 -18.24
CA GLU A 188 -6.87 3.84 -16.99
C GLU A 188 -7.60 3.19 -15.81
N ILE A 189 -6.87 2.58 -14.87
CA ILE A 189 -7.42 1.98 -13.64
C ILE A 189 -7.03 2.87 -12.46
N GLY A 190 -7.97 3.18 -11.58
CA GLY A 190 -7.79 4.12 -10.48
C GLY A 190 -7.76 5.56 -10.98
N VAL A 191 -8.86 6.01 -11.58
CA VAL A 191 -8.91 7.24 -12.40
C VAL A 191 -8.92 8.53 -11.60
N GLY A 192 -9.18 8.45 -10.28
CA GLY A 192 -9.35 9.62 -9.43
C GLY A 192 -10.36 10.61 -10.01
N THR A 193 -10.03 11.90 -10.05
CA THR A 193 -10.93 12.94 -10.59
C THR A 193 -11.06 12.92 -12.13
N GLY A 194 -10.38 12.00 -12.82
CA GLY A 194 -10.29 11.96 -14.29
C GLY A 194 -9.40 13.06 -14.89
N GLN A 195 -8.75 13.88 -14.06
CA GLN A 195 -7.95 15.02 -14.50
C GLN A 195 -6.80 14.60 -15.43
N ARG A 196 -6.10 13.51 -15.09
CA ARG A 196 -5.01 13.00 -15.92
C ARG A 196 -5.52 12.56 -17.30
N ALA A 197 -6.57 11.74 -17.35
CA ALA A 197 -7.15 11.27 -18.59
C ALA A 197 -7.62 12.42 -19.50
N ALA A 198 -8.21 13.48 -18.92
CA ALA A 198 -8.56 14.69 -19.67
C ALA A 198 -7.32 15.37 -20.27
N LEU A 199 -6.27 15.61 -19.46
CA LEU A 199 -5.01 16.20 -19.95
C LEU A 199 -4.36 15.35 -21.05
N TRP A 200 -4.39 14.02 -20.88
CA TRP A 200 -3.84 13.08 -21.85
C TRP A 200 -4.62 13.14 -23.18
N LEU A 201 -5.96 13.14 -23.12
CA LEU A 201 -6.81 13.21 -24.31
C LEU A 201 -6.72 14.56 -25.03
N ASP A 202 -6.61 15.66 -24.30
CA ASP A 202 -6.34 16.99 -24.86
C ASP A 202 -4.99 17.01 -25.59
N CYS A 203 -3.92 16.57 -24.93
CA CYS A 203 -2.58 16.50 -25.52
C CYS A 203 -2.55 15.59 -26.76
N PHE A 204 -3.22 14.43 -26.70
CA PHE A 204 -3.28 13.49 -27.83
C PHE A 204 -4.06 14.08 -29.00
N ARG A 205 -5.21 14.73 -28.75
CA ARG A 205 -6.02 15.40 -29.78
C ARG A 205 -5.19 16.44 -30.53
N ASP A 206 -4.44 17.25 -29.80
CA ASP A 206 -3.67 18.34 -30.38
C ASP A 206 -2.47 17.80 -31.17
N LEU A 207 -1.79 16.77 -30.67
CA LEU A 207 -0.73 16.08 -31.40
C LEU A 207 -1.25 15.38 -32.67
N ASP A 208 -2.38 14.67 -32.59
CA ASP A 208 -2.98 13.98 -33.74
C ASP A 208 -3.42 14.96 -34.84
N ARG A 209 -3.92 16.15 -34.45
CA ARG A 209 -4.23 17.25 -35.37
C ARG A 209 -2.98 17.81 -36.04
N GLU A 210 -1.91 18.03 -35.29
CA GLU A 210 -0.63 18.51 -35.81
C GLU A 210 -0.04 17.51 -36.84
N ARG A 211 -0.15 16.21 -36.55
CA ARG A 211 0.42 15.14 -37.38
C ARG A 211 -0.49 14.69 -38.52
N GLY A 212 -1.78 15.02 -38.47
CA GLY A 212 -2.75 14.63 -39.48
C GLY A 212 -3.04 13.13 -39.54
N THR A 213 -2.80 12.39 -38.45
CA THR A 213 -2.91 10.92 -38.42
C THR A 213 -4.34 10.39 -38.26
N GLN A 214 -5.26 11.20 -37.74
CA GLN A 214 -6.68 10.83 -37.51
C GLN A 214 -6.85 9.61 -36.58
N TYR A 215 -5.94 9.44 -35.62
CA TYR A 215 -6.03 8.39 -34.61
C TYR A 215 -6.99 8.77 -33.47
N TYR A 216 -7.11 10.04 -33.12
CA TYR A 216 -7.90 10.50 -31.97
C TYR A 216 -9.38 10.08 -32.04
N PRO A 217 -10.11 10.20 -33.18
CA PRO A 217 -11.51 9.75 -33.26
C PRO A 217 -11.71 8.23 -33.08
N ARG A 218 -10.64 7.44 -33.21
CA ARG A 218 -10.66 5.98 -33.09
C ARG A 218 -10.42 5.51 -31.65
N ILE A 219 -10.07 6.43 -30.75
CA ILE A 219 -9.83 6.11 -29.34
C ILE A 219 -11.12 5.64 -28.67
N ARG A 220 -10.97 4.60 -27.86
CA ARG A 220 -11.94 4.11 -26.87
C ARG A 220 -11.24 4.14 -25.53
N PHE A 221 -11.42 5.22 -24.79
CA PHE A 221 -10.77 5.46 -23.51
C PHE A 221 -11.65 4.89 -22.39
N LEU A 222 -11.15 3.91 -21.67
CA LEU A 222 -11.84 3.21 -20.61
C LEU A 222 -11.32 3.72 -19.27
N LEU A 223 -12.22 4.29 -18.47
CA LEU A 223 -11.94 4.81 -17.13
C LEU A 223 -12.51 3.85 -16.10
N ALA A 224 -11.64 3.17 -15.36
CA ALA A 224 -11.97 2.08 -14.47
C ALA A 224 -11.69 2.45 -13.01
N ASP A 225 -12.71 2.33 -12.15
CA ASP A 225 -12.60 2.50 -10.71
C ASP A 225 -13.72 1.71 -10.03
N TYR A 226 -13.56 1.31 -8.77
CA TYR A 226 -14.62 0.62 -8.04
C TYR A 226 -15.57 1.61 -7.33
N SER A 227 -15.19 2.88 -7.21
CA SER A 227 -15.93 3.94 -6.52
C SER A 227 -16.80 4.74 -7.49
N PHE A 228 -18.12 4.58 -7.40
CA PHE A 228 -19.07 5.35 -8.22
C PHE A 228 -18.93 6.88 -8.09
N PRO A 229 -18.76 7.46 -6.88
CA PRO A 229 -18.53 8.90 -6.75
C PRO A 229 -17.28 9.39 -7.49
N ILE A 230 -16.22 8.56 -7.56
CA ILE A 230 -15.00 8.86 -8.32
C ILE A 230 -15.30 8.85 -9.82
N LEU A 231 -16.00 7.83 -10.32
CA LEU A 231 -16.42 7.75 -11.72
C LEU A 231 -17.34 8.93 -12.13
N ASP A 232 -18.28 9.34 -11.28
CA ASP A 232 -19.15 10.49 -11.50
C ASP A 232 -18.35 11.81 -11.59
N ALA A 233 -17.29 11.95 -10.79
CA ALA A 233 -16.38 13.08 -10.87
C ALA A 233 -15.57 13.07 -12.18
N ALA A 234 -14.99 11.92 -12.54
CA ALA A 234 -14.27 11.74 -13.79
C ALA A 234 -15.15 12.05 -15.01
N GLN A 235 -16.42 11.63 -15.01
CA GLN A 235 -17.36 11.93 -16.09
C GLN A 235 -17.56 13.42 -16.31
N LYS A 236 -17.63 14.21 -15.23
CA LYS A 236 -17.75 15.68 -15.31
C LYS A 236 -16.49 16.32 -15.88
N THR A 237 -15.32 15.82 -15.46
CA THR A 237 -14.01 16.30 -15.93
C THR A 237 -13.81 16.03 -17.43
N LEU A 238 -14.21 14.85 -17.91
CA LEU A 238 -14.05 14.43 -19.32
C LEU A 238 -15.21 14.85 -20.24
N ARG A 239 -16.01 15.86 -19.88
CA ARG A 239 -17.19 16.27 -20.67
C ARG A 239 -16.89 16.55 -22.15
N ASP A 240 -15.70 17.08 -22.45
CA ASP A 240 -15.26 17.47 -23.79
C ASP A 240 -14.76 16.26 -24.62
N HIS A 241 -14.59 15.10 -23.98
CA HIS A 241 -14.18 13.83 -24.57
C HIS A 241 -15.22 12.71 -24.40
N ARG A 242 -16.44 13.04 -23.98
CA ARG A 242 -17.49 12.08 -23.58
C ARG A 242 -17.79 11.00 -24.62
N GLU A 243 -17.61 11.29 -25.91
CA GLU A 243 -17.92 10.36 -27.00
C GLU A 243 -16.84 9.28 -27.18
N LEU A 244 -15.65 9.50 -26.62
CA LEU A 244 -14.54 8.56 -26.62
C LEU A 244 -14.40 7.79 -25.31
N ALA A 245 -15.02 8.30 -24.23
CA ALA A 245 -14.83 7.82 -22.86
C ALA A 245 -15.94 6.86 -22.40
N SER A 246 -15.57 5.75 -21.77
CA SER A 246 -16.47 4.84 -21.06
C SER A 246 -16.04 4.69 -19.60
N PHE A 247 -17.00 4.72 -18.67
CA PHE A 247 -16.75 4.66 -17.23
C PHE A 247 -17.23 3.31 -16.69
N LEU A 248 -16.33 2.55 -16.08
CA LEU A 248 -16.56 1.14 -15.76
C LEU A 248 -16.27 0.88 -14.27
N ALA A 249 -17.22 0.26 -13.58
CA ALA A 249 -17.00 -0.26 -12.24
C ALA A 249 -16.10 -1.49 -12.30
N VAL A 250 -14.84 -1.36 -11.87
CA VAL A 250 -13.81 -2.40 -11.98
C VAL A 250 -13.03 -2.50 -10.68
N ASP A 251 -12.84 -3.74 -10.22
CA ASP A 251 -11.92 -4.03 -9.12
C ASP A 251 -10.48 -4.05 -9.66
N ALA A 252 -9.61 -3.23 -9.08
CA ALA A 252 -8.22 -3.15 -9.48
C ALA A 252 -7.42 -4.45 -9.20
N LEU A 253 -7.89 -5.32 -8.29
CA LEU A 253 -7.27 -6.63 -8.05
C LEU A 253 -7.52 -7.61 -9.19
N ASP A 254 -8.68 -7.54 -9.84
CA ASP A 254 -9.03 -8.44 -10.94
C ASP A 254 -9.78 -7.70 -12.06
N PRO A 255 -9.08 -6.82 -12.81
CA PRO A 255 -9.68 -6.14 -13.95
C PRO A 255 -10.10 -7.12 -15.05
N PHE A 256 -9.43 -8.28 -15.17
CA PHE A 256 -9.76 -9.30 -16.17
C PHE A 256 -11.20 -9.79 -16.04
N LYS A 257 -11.69 -9.97 -14.81
CA LYS A 257 -13.06 -10.43 -14.53
C LYS A 257 -14.12 -9.59 -15.24
N SER A 258 -14.00 -8.27 -15.18
CA SER A 258 -14.95 -7.35 -15.83
C SER A 258 -14.60 -7.04 -17.29
N LEU A 259 -13.32 -7.14 -17.66
CA LEU A 259 -12.79 -6.67 -18.94
C LEU A 259 -12.33 -7.79 -19.88
N SER A 260 -12.64 -9.06 -19.60
CA SER A 260 -12.18 -10.21 -20.40
C SER A 260 -12.50 -10.15 -21.90
N PHE A 261 -13.55 -9.42 -22.30
CA PHE A 261 -13.88 -9.16 -23.71
C PHE A 261 -12.83 -8.31 -24.46
N LEU A 262 -11.93 -7.65 -23.70
CA LEU A 262 -10.78 -6.87 -24.17
C LEU A 262 -9.47 -7.64 -24.13
N ARG A 263 -9.49 -8.96 -23.86
CA ARG A 263 -8.29 -9.79 -23.90
C ARG A 263 -7.52 -9.56 -25.20
N TYR A 264 -6.25 -9.17 -25.06
CA TYR A 264 -5.33 -8.84 -26.16
C TYR A 264 -5.74 -7.66 -27.06
N LYS A 265 -6.53 -6.70 -26.56
CA LYS A 265 -7.00 -5.55 -27.36
C LYS A 265 -6.52 -4.19 -26.89
N VAL A 266 -6.11 -4.06 -25.63
CA VAL A 266 -5.76 -2.75 -25.06
C VAL A 266 -4.32 -2.39 -25.43
N LEU A 267 -4.11 -1.25 -26.08
CA LEU A 267 -2.78 -0.83 -26.54
C LEU A 267 -2.00 -0.05 -25.49
N TYR A 268 -2.71 0.60 -24.55
CA TYR A 268 -2.11 1.33 -23.45
C TYR A 268 -2.95 1.16 -22.20
N ILE A 269 -2.34 0.62 -21.15
CA ILE A 269 -2.92 0.57 -19.80
C ILE A 269 -2.12 1.48 -18.89
N HIS A 270 -2.80 2.29 -18.10
CA HIS A 270 -2.17 3.22 -17.17
C HIS A 270 -2.77 3.10 -15.76
N LEU A 271 -1.90 3.15 -14.75
CA LEU A 271 -2.27 3.26 -13.34
C LEU A 271 -1.39 4.31 -12.65
N THR A 272 -1.93 5.04 -11.68
CA THR A 272 -1.12 5.90 -10.80
C THR A 272 -1.61 5.83 -9.37
N ASN A 273 -0.67 5.58 -8.45
CA ASN A 273 -0.94 5.46 -7.01
C ASN A 273 -2.08 4.47 -6.71
N VAL A 274 -2.11 3.38 -7.47
CA VAL A 274 -3.06 2.28 -7.26
C VAL A 274 -2.37 1.16 -6.51
N TYR A 275 -1.17 0.78 -6.93
CA TYR A 275 -0.46 -0.38 -6.40
C TYR A 275 -0.03 -0.15 -4.95
N ASP A 276 0.36 1.06 -4.57
CA ASP A 276 0.61 1.43 -3.17
C ASP A 276 -0.63 1.41 -2.26
N ASN A 277 -1.83 1.37 -2.84
CA ASN A 277 -3.10 1.30 -2.13
C ASN A 277 -3.69 -0.12 -2.09
N LEU A 278 -3.04 -1.11 -2.72
CA LEU A 278 -3.51 -2.50 -2.71
C LEU A 278 -3.01 -3.29 -1.49
N PRO A 279 -3.80 -4.26 -1.00
CA PRO A 279 -3.40 -5.09 0.13
C PRO A 279 -2.09 -5.85 -0.10
N THR A 280 -1.28 -5.99 0.95
CA THR A 280 -0.01 -6.71 0.91
C THR A 280 0.14 -7.67 2.08
N ASP A 281 0.85 -8.76 1.84
CA ASP A 281 1.51 -9.54 2.89
C ASP A 281 2.99 -9.16 2.98
N GLU A 282 3.63 -9.59 4.07
CA GLU A 282 5.07 -9.45 4.26
C GLU A 282 5.68 -10.78 4.72
N ILE A 283 6.89 -11.05 4.26
CA ILE A 283 7.68 -12.22 4.64
C ILE A 283 8.94 -11.75 5.35
N VAL A 284 9.35 -12.52 6.35
CA VAL A 284 10.65 -12.42 6.98
C VAL A 284 11.41 -13.72 6.75
N ILE A 285 12.64 -13.59 6.27
CA ILE A 285 13.62 -14.67 6.22
C ILE A 285 14.56 -14.48 7.38
N ARG A 286 14.65 -15.45 8.28
CA ARG A 286 15.56 -15.42 9.43
C ARG A 286 16.19 -16.77 9.65
N ASP A 287 17.51 -16.81 9.72
CA ASP A 287 18.29 -18.03 9.96
C ASP A 287 17.89 -19.21 9.05
N GLY A 288 17.56 -18.89 7.78
CA GLY A 288 17.11 -19.85 6.76
C GLY A 288 15.65 -20.30 6.90
N GLN A 289 14.90 -19.78 7.86
CA GLN A 289 13.47 -20.03 8.06
C GLN A 289 12.62 -18.89 7.51
N LEU A 290 11.42 -19.24 7.04
CA LEU A 290 10.43 -18.29 6.53
C LEU A 290 9.37 -18.01 7.58
N TYR A 291 8.99 -16.74 7.69
CA TYR A 291 7.91 -16.30 8.56
C TYR A 291 6.97 -15.38 7.80
N LEU A 292 5.67 -15.62 7.95
CA LEU A 292 4.63 -14.69 7.54
C LEU A 292 4.43 -13.63 8.62
N VAL A 293 4.34 -12.36 8.23
CA VAL A 293 3.87 -11.31 9.13
C VAL A 293 2.34 -11.33 9.17
N GLU A 294 1.81 -11.70 10.33
CA GLU A 294 0.39 -11.51 10.63
C GLU A 294 0.20 -10.27 11.46
N ALA A 295 -0.94 -9.61 11.28
CA ALA A 295 -1.30 -8.39 11.99
C ALA A 295 -2.73 -8.47 12.54
N ARG A 296 -2.99 -7.65 13.58
CA ARG A 296 -4.34 -7.32 14.04
C ARG A 296 -4.44 -5.85 14.40
N ALA A 297 -5.54 -5.23 14.02
CA ALA A 297 -5.82 -3.84 14.34
C ALA A 297 -6.37 -3.66 15.77
N TYR A 298 -5.94 -2.58 16.43
CA TYR A 298 -6.44 -2.19 17.74
C TYR A 298 -6.38 -0.67 17.94
N VAL A 299 -7.06 -0.21 18.98
CA VAL A 299 -6.87 1.13 19.58
C VAL A 299 -6.52 0.94 21.05
N SER A 300 -5.60 1.74 21.60
CA SER A 300 -5.31 1.66 23.04
C SER A 300 -6.52 2.10 23.85
N SER A 301 -6.76 1.48 25.00
CA SER A 301 -7.89 1.83 25.89
C SER A 301 -7.88 3.31 26.27
N ALA A 302 -6.69 3.91 26.41
CA ALA A 302 -6.50 5.34 26.66
C ALA A 302 -6.96 6.24 25.50
N ALA A 303 -6.83 5.78 24.25
CA ALA A 303 -7.33 6.49 23.07
C ALA A 303 -8.81 6.18 22.79
N ALA A 304 -9.28 4.96 23.10
CA ALA A 304 -10.67 4.58 22.92
C ALA A 304 -11.61 5.35 23.85
N ALA A 305 -11.24 5.54 25.11
CA ALA A 305 -12.07 6.24 26.11
C ALA A 305 -12.57 7.64 25.67
N PRO A 306 -11.70 8.59 25.25
CA PRO A 306 -12.16 9.90 24.79
C PRO A 306 -12.96 9.84 23.47
N ILE A 307 -12.71 8.84 22.61
CA ILE A 307 -13.52 8.64 21.39
C ILE A 307 -14.93 8.19 21.79
N CYS A 308 -15.05 7.19 22.66
CA CYS A 308 -16.31 6.72 23.20
C CYS A 308 -17.13 7.85 23.84
N GLU A 309 -16.50 8.65 24.71
CA GLU A 309 -17.14 9.79 25.36
C GLU A 309 -17.64 10.83 24.34
N LYS A 310 -16.77 11.24 23.42
CA LYS A 310 -17.08 12.28 22.43
C LYS A 310 -18.26 11.92 21.53
N PHE A 311 -18.36 10.65 21.15
CA PHE A 311 -19.36 10.17 20.18
C PHE A 311 -20.50 9.37 20.83
N GLY A 312 -20.59 9.37 22.16
CA GLY A 312 -21.66 8.67 22.89
C GLY A 312 -21.68 7.16 22.69
N VAL A 313 -20.54 6.54 22.37
CA VAL A 313 -20.43 5.09 22.14
C VAL A 313 -20.06 4.40 23.46
N PRO A 314 -20.89 3.48 23.98
CA PRO A 314 -20.52 2.71 25.17
C PRO A 314 -19.20 1.97 24.97
N PRO A 315 -18.26 1.96 25.95
CA PRO A 315 -16.95 1.31 25.77
C PRO A 315 -17.02 -0.17 25.36
N GLY A 316 -18.00 -0.92 25.88
CA GLY A 316 -18.22 -2.33 25.50
C GLY A 316 -18.74 -2.53 24.07
N GLU A 317 -19.26 -1.47 23.44
CA GLU A 317 -19.79 -1.49 22.07
C GLU A 317 -18.78 -0.92 21.05
N PHE A 318 -17.66 -0.35 21.51
CA PHE A 318 -16.71 0.36 20.65
C PHE A 318 -16.22 -0.48 19.47
N SER A 319 -15.72 -1.70 19.75
CA SER A 319 -15.23 -2.61 18.71
C SER A 319 -16.33 -2.99 17.70
N ARG A 320 -17.57 -3.22 18.18
CA ARG A 320 -18.72 -3.53 17.32
C ARG A 320 -19.10 -2.34 16.42
N THR A 321 -19.08 -1.13 16.97
CA THR A 321 -19.35 0.10 16.22
C THR A 321 -18.29 0.35 15.15
N VAL A 322 -17.00 0.10 15.46
CA VAL A 322 -15.92 0.19 14.47
C VAL A 322 -16.09 -0.83 13.34
N ASN A 323 -16.40 -2.09 13.66
CA ASN A 323 -16.68 -3.11 12.64
C ASN A 323 -17.89 -2.72 11.77
N ARG A 324 -18.98 -2.23 12.37
CA ARG A 324 -20.16 -1.75 11.62
C ARG A 324 -19.84 -0.58 10.69
N LEU A 325 -18.94 0.32 11.09
CA LEU A 325 -18.50 1.45 10.26
C LEU A 325 -17.85 0.94 8.97
N VAL A 326 -16.92 -0.02 9.06
CA VAL A 326 -16.20 -0.56 7.90
C VAL A 326 -17.08 -1.48 7.04
N ASP A 327 -17.99 -2.24 7.65
CA ASP A 327 -18.84 -3.19 6.94
C ASP A 327 -20.02 -2.54 6.18
N VAL A 328 -20.59 -1.45 6.73
CA VAL A 328 -21.87 -0.91 6.23
C VAL A 328 -21.73 0.45 5.55
N SER A 329 -20.97 1.38 6.15
CA SER A 329 -20.76 2.80 5.74
C SER A 329 -20.99 3.78 6.90
N PRO A 330 -20.28 4.93 6.96
CA PRO A 330 -20.59 6.02 7.88
C PRO A 330 -22.03 6.56 7.75
N GLN A 331 -22.73 6.33 6.63
CA GLN A 331 -24.13 6.77 6.47
C GLN A 331 -25.12 6.00 7.36
N HIS A 332 -24.76 4.78 7.79
CA HIS A 332 -25.67 3.87 8.49
C HIS A 332 -25.18 3.51 9.90
N LEU A 333 -24.19 4.24 10.44
CA LEU A 333 -23.59 3.96 11.74
C LEU A 333 -24.57 4.24 12.90
N GLY A 334 -25.47 5.21 12.72
CA GLY A 334 -26.57 5.46 13.65
C GLY A 334 -26.18 6.15 14.97
N LEU A 335 -25.04 6.85 15.03
CA LEU A 335 -24.68 7.64 16.21
C LEU A 335 -25.63 8.84 16.38
N SER A 336 -25.77 9.64 15.33
CA SER A 336 -26.60 10.87 15.35
C SER A 336 -26.73 11.50 13.95
N THR A 337 -25.71 12.22 13.50
CA THR A 337 -25.62 12.92 12.22
C THR A 337 -24.52 12.30 11.35
N LEU A 338 -24.59 12.52 10.03
CA LEU A 338 -23.54 12.05 9.12
C LEU A 338 -22.18 12.68 9.45
N GLU A 339 -22.16 13.94 9.87
CA GLU A 339 -20.93 14.63 10.27
C GLU A 339 -20.30 14.00 11.51
N GLU A 340 -21.11 13.64 12.51
CA GLU A 340 -20.63 12.93 13.70
C GLU A 340 -20.14 11.52 13.36
N ASN A 341 -20.82 10.80 12.46
CA ASN A 341 -20.36 9.48 12.00
C ASN A 341 -18.99 9.55 11.28
N VAL A 342 -18.78 10.56 10.43
CA VAL A 342 -17.49 10.79 9.78
C VAL A 342 -16.43 11.27 10.80
N GLY A 343 -16.83 12.07 11.78
CA GLY A 343 -15.97 12.46 12.91
C GLY A 343 -15.49 11.25 13.71
N PHE A 344 -16.37 10.30 14.01
CA PHE A 344 -16.03 9.04 14.69
C PHE A 344 -15.04 8.23 13.86
N TRP A 345 -15.33 8.05 12.56
CA TRP A 345 -14.43 7.38 11.63
C TRP A 345 -13.02 7.98 11.64
N ARG A 346 -12.90 9.30 11.50
CA ARG A 346 -11.60 9.99 11.52
C ARG A 346 -10.85 9.76 12.83
N ALA A 347 -11.53 9.88 13.97
CA ALA A 347 -10.91 9.68 15.28
C ALA A 347 -10.39 8.24 15.47
N VAL A 348 -11.15 7.24 15.01
CA VAL A 348 -10.73 5.84 15.02
C VAL A 348 -9.53 5.64 14.09
N TRP A 349 -9.58 6.17 12.86
CA TRP A 349 -8.49 6.08 11.91
C TRP A 349 -7.19 6.68 12.46
N ASP A 350 -7.24 7.83 13.12
CA ASP A 350 -6.06 8.45 13.72
C ASP A 350 -5.48 7.59 14.85
N ALA A 351 -6.36 6.98 15.66
CA ALA A 351 -5.99 6.19 16.83
C ALA A 351 -5.54 4.75 16.51
N ILE A 352 -5.97 4.18 15.37
CA ILE A 352 -5.71 2.76 15.06
C ILE A 352 -4.21 2.46 14.94
N ARG A 353 -3.82 1.32 15.49
CA ARG A 353 -2.47 0.75 15.47
C ARG A 353 -2.54 -0.71 15.05
N LEU A 354 -1.40 -1.24 14.63
CA LEU A 354 -1.22 -2.64 14.28
C LEU A 354 -0.31 -3.32 15.30
N GLU A 355 -0.78 -4.44 15.80
CA GLU A 355 0.07 -5.42 16.47
C GLU A 355 0.45 -6.49 15.45
N GLU A 356 1.74 -6.85 15.42
CA GLU A 356 2.27 -7.81 14.46
C GLU A 356 2.89 -9.02 15.19
N ARG A 357 2.83 -10.19 14.54
CA ARG A 357 3.53 -11.40 14.94
C ARG A 357 4.17 -12.07 13.73
N PHE A 358 5.16 -12.93 13.97
CA PHE A 358 5.80 -13.74 12.94
C PHE A 358 5.33 -15.17 13.04
N VAL A 359 4.71 -15.70 12.00
CA VAL A 359 4.22 -17.09 11.97
C VAL A 359 5.16 -17.91 11.10
N SER A 360 5.80 -18.91 11.69
CA SER A 360 6.71 -19.83 10.98
C SER A 360 5.96 -20.56 9.87
N LEU A 361 6.57 -20.61 8.69
CA LEU A 361 6.13 -21.41 7.55
C LEU A 361 7.05 -22.63 7.42
N GLU A 362 6.54 -23.77 6.96
CA GLU A 362 7.39 -24.95 6.69
C GLU A 362 8.17 -24.78 5.38
N GLY A 363 7.62 -24.00 4.45
CA GLY A 363 8.30 -23.65 3.21
C GLY A 363 7.52 -22.67 2.34
N ILE A 364 8.07 -22.44 1.14
CA ILE A 364 7.50 -21.51 0.16
C ILE A 364 6.08 -21.88 -0.29
N SER A 365 5.72 -23.17 -0.22
CA SER A 365 4.39 -23.68 -0.53
C SER A 365 3.30 -23.15 0.39
N ASP A 366 3.67 -22.75 1.62
CA ASP A 366 2.74 -22.27 2.63
C ASP A 366 2.58 -20.75 2.58
N VAL A 367 3.34 -20.07 1.72
CA VAL A 367 3.20 -18.64 1.52
C VAL A 367 1.81 -18.36 0.97
N PRO A 368 1.01 -17.50 1.62
CA PRO A 368 -0.34 -17.21 1.16
C PRO A 368 -0.22 -16.33 -0.08
N LEU A 369 -0.35 -16.90 -1.27
CA LEU A 369 -0.29 -16.17 -2.54
C LEU A 369 -1.69 -15.98 -3.13
N PRO A 370 -1.89 -14.98 -4.02
CA PRO A 370 -3.09 -14.91 -4.84
C PRO A 370 -3.26 -16.17 -5.69
N ALA A 371 -4.50 -16.53 -6.03
CA ALA A 371 -4.82 -17.82 -6.69
C ALA A 371 -4.06 -18.07 -8.00
N ASN A 372 -3.74 -17.00 -8.75
CA ASN A 372 -3.06 -17.07 -10.04
C ASN A 372 -1.52 -17.01 -9.93
N ILE A 373 -0.97 -16.95 -8.71
CA ILE A 373 0.47 -16.92 -8.45
C ILE A 373 0.88 -18.26 -7.82
N ARG A 374 1.81 -18.97 -8.46
CA ARG A 374 2.31 -20.26 -7.96
C ARG A 374 3.50 -20.02 -7.01
N PRO A 375 3.65 -20.80 -5.93
CA PRO A 375 4.81 -20.74 -5.05
C PRO A 375 6.16 -20.83 -5.76
N SER A 376 6.24 -21.66 -6.82
CA SER A 376 7.46 -21.82 -7.62
C SER A 376 7.92 -20.53 -8.29
N GLN A 377 7.02 -19.55 -8.50
CA GLN A 377 7.38 -18.27 -9.09
C GLN A 377 8.21 -17.40 -8.14
N LEU A 378 8.19 -17.69 -6.84
CA LEU A 378 8.99 -16.98 -5.85
C LEU A 378 10.32 -17.70 -5.53
N GLU A 379 10.55 -18.93 -6.00
CA GLU A 379 11.75 -19.70 -5.60
C GLU A 379 13.05 -18.97 -5.93
N THR A 380 13.18 -18.45 -7.15
CA THR A 380 14.37 -17.72 -7.58
C THR A 380 14.50 -16.40 -6.84
N PHE A 381 13.41 -15.64 -6.71
CA PHE A 381 13.36 -14.42 -5.90
C PHE A 381 13.83 -14.65 -4.45
N MET A 382 13.30 -15.69 -3.79
CA MET A 382 13.63 -16.02 -2.40
C MET A 382 15.07 -16.49 -2.23
N ALA A 383 15.62 -17.21 -3.22
CA ALA A 383 17.01 -17.64 -3.21
C ALA A 383 18.00 -16.46 -3.22
N ASN A 384 17.59 -15.30 -3.77
CA ASN A 384 18.39 -14.08 -3.83
C ASN A 384 18.24 -13.18 -2.59
N ALA A 385 17.30 -13.49 -1.70
CA ALA A 385 17.08 -12.70 -0.50
C ALA A 385 18.17 -12.96 0.55
N ALA A 386 18.57 -11.91 1.26
CA ALA A 386 19.60 -12.00 2.28
C ALA A 386 19.09 -12.77 3.51
N SER A 387 20.01 -13.42 4.23
CA SER A 387 19.72 -13.96 5.56
C SER A 387 19.36 -12.81 6.50
N ASN A 388 18.21 -12.89 7.19
CA ASN A 388 17.68 -11.84 8.09
C ASN A 388 17.13 -10.62 7.34
N GLN A 389 16.15 -10.86 6.47
CA GLN A 389 15.52 -9.82 5.65
C GLN A 389 14.00 -9.88 5.75
N ARG A 390 13.37 -8.71 5.79
CA ARG A 390 11.92 -8.53 5.70
C ARG A 390 11.58 -7.73 4.45
N PHE A 391 10.55 -8.14 3.73
CA PHE A 391 10.07 -7.46 2.53
C PHE A 391 8.58 -7.68 2.30
N GLN A 392 7.95 -6.81 1.49
CA GLN A 392 6.57 -7.00 1.04
C GLN A 392 6.51 -8.08 -0.04
N LEU A 393 5.46 -8.90 0.00
CA LEU A 393 5.06 -9.72 -1.15
C LEU A 393 4.27 -8.93 -2.18
N SER A 394 3.68 -7.79 -1.76
CA SER A 394 2.79 -6.98 -2.61
C SER A 394 1.69 -7.83 -3.25
N SER A 395 1.09 -8.73 -2.48
CA SER A 395 0.15 -9.76 -2.94
C SER A 395 -0.96 -9.21 -3.84
N GLY A 396 -1.62 -8.10 -3.44
CA GLY A 396 -2.66 -7.47 -4.25
C GLY A 396 -2.14 -6.86 -5.55
N VAL A 397 -0.89 -6.36 -5.56
CA VAL A 397 -0.23 -5.86 -6.78
C VAL A 397 0.08 -7.01 -7.74
N LEU A 398 0.59 -8.13 -7.22
CA LEU A 398 0.83 -9.31 -8.04
C LEU A 398 -0.46 -9.81 -8.68
N GLU A 399 -1.55 -9.88 -7.90
CA GLU A 399 -2.88 -10.24 -8.37
C GLU A 399 -3.38 -9.28 -9.46
N SER A 400 -3.34 -7.97 -9.18
CA SER A 400 -3.72 -6.92 -10.13
C SER A 400 -2.95 -7.04 -11.43
N PHE A 401 -1.63 -7.18 -11.35
CA PHE A 401 -0.76 -7.24 -12.51
C PHE A 401 -1.04 -8.46 -13.39
N VAL A 402 -1.09 -9.67 -12.82
CA VAL A 402 -1.35 -10.89 -13.62
C VAL A 402 -2.75 -10.93 -14.21
N ASN A 403 -3.70 -10.24 -13.60
CA ASN A 403 -5.04 -10.06 -14.15
C ASN A 403 -5.13 -8.86 -15.13
N THR A 404 -4.13 -7.98 -15.18
CA THR A 404 -4.11 -6.82 -16.10
C THR A 404 -3.41 -7.15 -17.41
N ILE A 405 -2.22 -7.77 -17.36
CA ILE A 405 -1.41 -8.04 -18.55
C ILE A 405 -2.10 -8.84 -19.66
N PRO A 406 -3.07 -9.76 -19.41
CA PRO A 406 -3.79 -10.45 -20.50
C PRO A 406 -4.73 -9.54 -21.31
N LEU A 407 -5.03 -8.34 -20.82
CA LEU A 407 -5.80 -7.33 -21.56
C LEU A 407 -4.94 -6.63 -22.64
N LEU A 408 -3.62 -6.61 -22.45
CA LEU A 408 -2.69 -5.93 -23.36
C LEU A 408 -2.65 -6.63 -24.72
N HIS A 409 -2.83 -5.82 -25.76
CA HIS A 409 -2.45 -6.20 -27.11
C HIS A 409 -0.95 -6.59 -27.15
N PRO A 410 -0.50 -7.53 -28.00
CA PRO A 410 0.91 -7.96 -28.03
C PRO A 410 1.93 -6.83 -28.27
N ARG A 411 1.51 -5.77 -28.97
CA ARG A 411 2.29 -4.53 -29.18
C ARG A 411 2.04 -3.43 -28.14
N GLY A 412 1.06 -3.62 -27.27
CA GLY A 412 0.66 -2.65 -26.26
C GLY A 412 1.62 -2.65 -25.08
N HIS A 413 1.46 -1.64 -24.22
CA HIS A 413 2.25 -1.53 -23.00
C HIS A 413 1.40 -1.11 -21.81
N LEU A 414 1.87 -1.51 -20.62
CA LEU A 414 1.35 -1.07 -19.33
C LEU A 414 2.35 -0.07 -18.73
N GLN A 415 1.84 1.03 -18.20
CA GLN A 415 2.60 2.03 -17.46
C GLN A 415 1.99 2.21 -16.06
N VAL A 416 2.80 2.06 -15.02
CA VAL A 416 2.35 2.25 -13.63
C VAL A 416 3.25 3.25 -12.92
N GLN A 417 2.68 4.34 -12.44
CA GLN A 417 3.39 5.34 -11.66
C GLN A 417 3.11 5.11 -10.16
N ASP A 418 4.13 4.68 -9.41
CA ASP A 418 3.97 4.26 -8.01
C ASP A 418 5.31 4.26 -7.24
N ILE A 419 5.30 3.85 -5.96
CA ILE A 419 6.48 3.76 -5.10
C ILE A 419 7.04 2.33 -5.03
N PHE A 420 8.00 2.05 -5.91
CA PHE A 420 8.61 0.72 -6.04
C PHE A 420 9.91 0.56 -5.24
N VAL A 421 10.13 -0.65 -4.73
CA VAL A 421 11.43 -1.18 -4.30
C VAL A 421 11.92 -2.09 -5.42
N THR A 422 12.90 -1.63 -6.19
CA THR A 422 13.37 -2.30 -7.42
C THR A 422 14.50 -3.30 -7.15
N GLU A 423 15.12 -3.24 -5.98
CA GLU A 423 16.18 -4.16 -5.55
C GLU A 423 15.89 -4.67 -4.14
N LEU A 424 16.03 -5.98 -3.89
CA LEU A 424 15.82 -6.52 -2.54
C LEU A 424 16.75 -5.85 -1.53
N ALA A 425 17.99 -5.54 -1.91
CA ALA A 425 19.00 -4.93 -1.05
C ALA A 425 18.59 -3.55 -0.48
N ASP A 426 17.53 -2.93 -1.01
CA ASP A 426 17.00 -1.65 -0.53
C ASP A 426 16.03 -1.77 0.64
N TYR A 427 15.49 -2.97 0.90
CA TYR A 427 14.60 -3.21 2.04
C TYR A 427 15.16 -2.82 3.41
N PRO A 428 16.42 -3.17 3.78
CA PRO A 428 16.97 -2.77 5.07
C PRO A 428 17.29 -1.26 5.16
N LYS A 429 17.31 -0.53 4.03
CA LYS A 429 17.80 0.85 3.99
C LYS A 429 16.82 1.85 4.57
N ILE A 430 15.51 1.59 4.54
CA ILE A 430 14.48 2.46 5.13
C ILE A 430 13.27 1.61 5.57
N PHE A 431 12.40 2.17 6.41
CA PHE A 431 11.13 1.53 6.73
C PHE A 431 10.20 1.44 5.51
N ARG A 432 9.65 0.26 5.22
CA ARG A 432 8.78 0.01 4.03
C ARG A 432 7.37 -0.51 4.36
N GLY A 433 6.95 -0.54 5.62
CA GLY A 433 5.62 -1.04 5.98
C GLY A 433 4.49 -0.05 5.69
N PRO A 434 3.23 -0.42 5.96
CA PRO A 434 2.08 0.42 5.66
C PRO A 434 2.17 1.76 6.41
N GLY A 435 2.08 2.83 5.64
CA GLY A 435 1.96 4.21 6.10
C GLY A 435 0.49 4.62 6.22
N LYS A 436 0.26 5.65 7.03
CA LYS A 436 -1.05 6.27 7.19
C LYS A 436 -1.03 7.65 6.51
N MET A 437 -2.04 7.90 5.67
CA MET A 437 -2.34 9.21 5.09
C MET A 437 -3.69 9.70 5.64
N ASP A 438 -4.29 10.71 5.01
CA ASP A 438 -5.59 11.32 5.37
C ASP A 438 -6.78 10.37 5.14
N GLY A 439 -6.76 9.18 5.73
CA GLY A 439 -7.81 8.16 5.61
C GLY A 439 -7.42 6.93 4.80
N SER A 440 -6.34 7.02 4.00
CA SER A 440 -5.85 5.93 3.17
C SER A 440 -4.57 5.28 3.69
N VAL A 441 -4.40 4.01 3.31
CA VAL A 441 -3.15 3.28 3.48
C VAL A 441 -2.26 3.57 2.27
N VAL A 442 -0.96 3.76 2.52
CA VAL A 442 0.07 3.82 1.47
C VAL A 442 1.13 2.80 1.79
N ASN A 443 1.58 2.03 0.81
CA ASN A 443 2.55 0.98 1.04
C ASN A 443 3.52 0.83 -0.13
N TRP A 444 4.75 0.39 0.16
CA TRP A 444 5.73 0.17 -0.90
C TRP A 444 5.42 -1.09 -1.72
N VAL A 445 5.72 -1.01 -3.01
CA VAL A 445 5.51 -2.11 -3.96
C VAL A 445 6.83 -2.83 -4.19
N ASN A 446 6.85 -4.15 -4.04
CA ASN A 446 8.01 -4.98 -4.37
C ASN A 446 8.15 -5.11 -5.90
N GLY A 447 8.82 -4.12 -6.49
CA GLY A 447 9.09 -4.06 -7.93
C GLY A 447 10.01 -5.18 -8.41
N ALA A 448 10.98 -5.59 -7.57
CA ALA A 448 11.87 -6.70 -7.89
C ALA A 448 11.11 -8.02 -8.10
N LEU A 449 10.18 -8.34 -7.19
CA LEU A 449 9.33 -9.54 -7.32
C LEU A 449 8.37 -9.43 -8.50
N LEU A 450 7.80 -8.24 -8.71
CA LEU A 450 6.89 -7.99 -9.82
C LEU A 450 7.58 -8.19 -11.18
N ALA A 451 8.85 -7.76 -11.31
CA ALA A 451 9.63 -8.00 -12.52
C ALA A 451 9.86 -9.48 -12.78
N GLU A 452 10.17 -10.26 -11.75
CA GLU A 452 10.39 -11.69 -11.88
C GLU A 452 9.10 -12.44 -12.25
N VAL A 453 7.96 -12.07 -11.66
CA VAL A 453 6.66 -12.60 -12.03
C VAL A 453 6.28 -12.23 -13.46
N GLY A 454 6.56 -10.99 -13.89
CA GLY A 454 6.35 -10.53 -15.26
C GLY A 454 7.19 -11.29 -16.28
N GLU A 455 8.48 -11.49 -15.99
CA GLU A 455 9.39 -12.28 -16.82
C GLU A 455 8.87 -13.70 -17.03
N GLN A 456 8.46 -14.37 -15.95
CA GLN A 456 7.90 -15.72 -16.03
C GLN A 456 6.55 -15.77 -16.77
N ALA A 457 5.83 -14.64 -16.84
CA ALA A 457 4.60 -14.49 -17.61
C ALA A 457 4.84 -14.10 -19.09
N GLY A 458 6.11 -13.94 -19.51
CA GLY A 458 6.46 -13.57 -20.88
C GLY A 458 6.48 -12.07 -21.14
N TYR A 459 6.71 -11.25 -20.12
CA TYR A 459 6.75 -9.79 -20.22
C TYR A 459 8.08 -9.23 -19.69
N ASP A 460 8.57 -8.18 -20.34
CA ASP A 460 9.67 -7.38 -19.81
C ASP A 460 9.10 -6.32 -18.88
N VAL A 461 9.71 -6.17 -17.70
CA VAL A 461 9.31 -5.18 -16.68
C VAL A 461 10.51 -4.30 -16.38
N HIS A 462 10.34 -3.00 -16.57
CA HIS A 462 11.40 -2.01 -16.36
C HIS A 462 10.91 -0.91 -15.44
N PHE A 463 11.83 -0.34 -14.65
CA PHE A 463 11.55 0.78 -13.77
C PHE A 463 12.41 1.98 -14.15
N ALA A 464 11.79 3.15 -14.22
CA ALA A 464 12.47 4.42 -14.42
C ALA A 464 12.11 5.40 -13.29
N PRO A 465 13.05 6.16 -12.74
CA PRO A 465 12.73 7.21 -11.77
C PRO A 465 11.78 8.26 -12.36
N PHE A 466 10.86 8.79 -11.55
CA PHE A 466 10.02 9.92 -11.95
C PHE A 466 10.84 11.22 -11.93
N HIS A 467 11.52 11.51 -13.04
CA HIS A 467 12.50 12.60 -13.14
C HIS A 467 11.88 14.01 -13.27
N TYR A 468 10.56 14.11 -13.45
CA TYR A 468 9.86 15.40 -13.58
C TYR A 468 9.75 16.17 -12.26
N ARG A 469 10.02 15.52 -11.12
CA ARG A 469 10.04 16.15 -9.81
C ARG A 469 11.29 15.74 -9.03
N GLU A 470 12.10 16.73 -8.66
CA GLU A 470 13.28 16.52 -7.84
C GLU A 470 12.91 15.91 -6.48
N GLY A 471 13.68 14.91 -6.06
CA GLY A 471 13.46 14.20 -4.79
C GLY A 471 12.21 13.32 -4.75
N SER A 472 11.54 13.09 -5.89
CA SER A 472 10.42 12.15 -5.95
C SER A 472 10.89 10.73 -5.63
N ARG A 473 10.09 10.04 -4.82
CA ARG A 473 10.24 8.60 -4.55
C ARG A 473 9.45 7.74 -5.52
N THR A 474 8.63 8.38 -6.35
CA THR A 474 7.83 7.73 -7.38
C THR A 474 8.73 7.24 -8.50
N SER A 475 8.44 6.05 -9.01
CA SER A 475 9.03 5.50 -10.22
C SER A 475 7.92 5.08 -11.17
N ILE A 476 8.26 4.94 -12.44
CA ILE A 476 7.38 4.47 -13.49
C ILE A 476 7.81 3.06 -13.86
N LEU A 477 6.91 2.10 -13.68
CA LEU A 477 7.01 0.77 -14.25
C LEU A 477 6.51 0.81 -15.69
N TYR A 478 7.26 0.18 -16.59
CA TYR A 478 6.87 -0.10 -17.96
C TYR A 478 6.85 -1.60 -18.18
N THR A 479 5.82 -2.10 -18.87
CA THR A 479 5.71 -3.52 -19.20
C THR A 479 5.27 -3.74 -20.64
N THR A 480 5.98 -4.61 -21.35
CA THR A 480 5.74 -5.03 -22.74
C THR A 480 5.86 -6.54 -22.87
N HIS A 481 5.19 -7.13 -23.86
CA HIS A 481 5.38 -8.56 -24.17
C HIS A 481 6.82 -8.80 -24.66
N ARG A 482 7.45 -9.88 -24.21
CA ARG A 482 8.78 -10.30 -24.68
C ARG A 482 8.71 -10.75 -26.14
N GLU A 483 9.65 -10.31 -26.96
CA GLU A 483 9.77 -10.75 -28.37
C GLU A 483 10.25 -12.19 -28.50
#